data_AF-A0A969GCL6-F1
#
_entry.id   AF-A0A969GCL6-F1
#
_cell.length_a   1.000
_cell.length_b   1.000
_cell.length_c   1.000
_cell.angle_alpha   90.00
_cell.angle_beta   90.00
_cell.angle_gamma   90.00
#
_symmetry.space_group_name_H-M   'P 1'
#
loop_
_entity.id
_entity.type
_entity.pdbx_description
1 polymer ?
#
loop_
_entity_poly.entity_id
_entity_poly.type
_entity_poly.pdbx_seq_one_letter_code
_entity_poly.pdbx_strand_id
1 'polypeptide(L)'
;MQAFAEHGLDPAFYTHRQRRTDEVFPWEHIGAALRKNFLFQDFRMSLEGEIRVDCRLNCFACGILPTFANLRRENPGEGWKCPDVKSPAPKVKAENIISHELPVVGD
;
A
#
# COMPACT_ATOMS: atom_id res chain seq x y z
N MET A 1 28.21 -20.35 -3.89
CA MET A 1 29.14 -19.26 -3.52
C MET A 1 30.01 -18.80 -4.69
N GLN A 2 30.55 -19.72 -5.51
CA GLN A 2 31.43 -19.37 -6.64
C GLN A 2 30.85 -18.32 -7.61
N ALA A 3 29.61 -18.50 -8.07
CA ALA A 3 28.95 -17.54 -8.97
C ALA A 3 28.83 -16.11 -8.39
N PHE A 4 28.63 -15.97 -7.08
CA PHE A 4 28.59 -14.65 -6.42
C PHE A 4 29.99 -14.02 -6.38
N ALA A 5 31.03 -14.80 -6.09
CA ALA A 5 32.42 -14.33 -6.05
C ALA A 5 32.92 -13.87 -7.42
N GLU A 6 32.57 -14.58 -8.50
CA GLU A 6 32.92 -14.22 -9.88
C GLU A 6 32.37 -12.85 -10.31
N HIS A 7 31.26 -12.40 -9.70
CA HIS A 7 30.63 -11.12 -9.99
C HIS A 7 30.81 -10.08 -8.87
N GLY A 8 31.64 -10.36 -7.85
CA GLY A 8 31.87 -9.44 -6.73
C GLY A 8 30.61 -9.14 -5.91
N LEU A 9 29.66 -10.09 -5.86
CA LEU A 9 28.40 -9.94 -5.13
C LEU A 9 28.51 -10.59 -3.75
N ASP A 10 28.02 -9.90 -2.73
CA ASP A 10 27.87 -10.47 -1.38
C ASP A 10 26.47 -11.11 -1.23
N PRO A 11 26.37 -12.44 -0.99
CA PRO A 11 25.08 -13.08 -0.73
C PRO A 11 24.34 -12.51 0.48
N ALA A 12 25.07 -12.07 1.52
CA ALA A 12 24.46 -11.54 2.74
C ALA A 12 23.68 -10.23 2.48
N PHE A 13 24.05 -9.48 1.44
CA PHE A 13 23.29 -8.32 0.98
C PHE A 13 21.84 -8.67 0.60
N TYR A 14 21.61 -9.86 0.05
CA TYR A 14 20.28 -10.27 -0.40
C TYR A 14 19.47 -10.97 0.70
N THR A 15 20.13 -11.67 1.62
CA THR A 15 19.46 -12.49 2.64
C THR A 15 19.31 -11.83 4.00
N HIS A 16 20.24 -10.95 4.40
CA HIS A 16 20.30 -10.42 5.78
C HIS A 16 20.16 -8.90 5.87
N ARG A 17 20.06 -8.20 4.73
CA ARG A 17 19.92 -6.75 4.73
C ARG A 17 18.59 -6.32 5.32
N GLN A 18 18.65 -5.47 6.34
CA GLN A 18 17.47 -4.77 6.83
C GLN A 18 16.92 -3.83 5.75
N ARG A 19 15.62 -3.94 5.47
CA ARG A 19 14.93 -3.10 4.49
C ARG A 19 14.34 -1.88 5.18
N ARG A 20 14.60 -0.71 4.61
CA ARG A 20 13.98 0.53 5.10
C ARG A 20 12.58 0.69 4.51
N THR A 21 11.71 1.39 5.22
CA THR A 21 10.33 1.65 4.78
C THR A 21 10.24 2.57 3.57
N ASP A 22 11.26 3.40 3.35
CA ASP A 22 11.37 4.36 2.25
C ASP A 22 12.12 3.81 1.02
N GLU A 23 12.67 2.59 1.09
CA GLU A 23 13.31 1.94 -0.06
C GLU A 23 12.29 1.63 -1.14
N VAL A 24 12.64 1.84 -2.41
CA VAL A 24 11.83 1.40 -3.56
C VAL A 24 12.17 -0.06 -3.86
N PHE A 25 11.20 -0.95 -3.71
CA PHE A 25 11.40 -2.35 -4.06
C PHE A 25 11.19 -2.62 -5.54
N PRO A 26 11.95 -3.56 -6.13
CA PRO A 26 11.79 -3.95 -7.53
C PRO A 26 10.36 -4.39 -7.88
N TRP A 27 9.59 -4.95 -6.94
CA TRP A 27 8.23 -5.42 -7.15
C TRP A 27 7.15 -4.36 -6.93
N GLU A 28 7.48 -3.12 -6.52
CA GLU A 28 6.46 -2.10 -6.22
C GLU A 28 5.61 -1.68 -7.41
N HIS A 29 6.08 -1.92 -8.63
CA HIS A 29 5.30 -1.72 -9.85
C HIS A 29 4.19 -2.77 -10.04
N ILE A 30 4.19 -3.86 -9.26
CA ILE A 30 3.20 -4.93 -9.33
C ILE A 30 1.97 -4.53 -8.51
N GLY A 31 0.89 -4.19 -9.20
CA GLY A 31 -0.38 -3.79 -8.59
C GLY A 31 -1.19 -4.97 -8.03
N ALA A 32 -0.77 -5.54 -6.91
CA ALA A 32 -1.48 -6.66 -6.25
C ALA A 32 -2.69 -6.22 -5.39
N ALA A 33 -3.20 -4.99 -5.58
CA ALA A 33 -4.22 -4.36 -4.74
C ALA A 33 -3.87 -4.21 -3.24
N LEU A 34 -2.62 -4.47 -2.86
CA LEU A 34 -2.09 -4.29 -1.51
C LEU A 34 -1.24 -3.02 -1.44
N ARG A 35 -1.43 -2.25 -0.38
CA ARG A 35 -0.61 -1.07 -0.08
C ARG A 35 0.71 -1.51 0.53
N LYS A 36 1.82 -0.90 0.09
CA LYS A 36 3.16 -1.09 0.66
C LYS A 36 3.17 -0.98 2.20
N ASN A 37 2.49 0.02 2.76
CA ASN A 37 2.41 0.21 4.22
C ASN A 37 1.72 -0.96 4.95
N PHE A 38 0.73 -1.62 4.34
CA PHE A 38 0.09 -2.80 4.94
C PHE A 38 1.07 -3.97 5.06
N LEU A 39 1.86 -4.20 4.00
CA LEU A 39 2.89 -5.24 3.97
C LEU A 39 4.01 -4.95 4.98
N PHE A 40 4.46 -3.70 5.08
CA PHE A 40 5.45 -3.32 6.10
C PHE A 40 4.97 -3.52 7.53
N GLN A 41 3.71 -3.15 7.79
CA GLN A 41 3.13 -3.36 9.11
C GLN A 41 2.96 -4.86 9.40
N ASP A 42 2.75 -5.71 8.38
CA ASP A 42 2.72 -7.18 8.54
C ASP A 42 4.10 -7.73 8.88
N PHE A 43 5.10 -7.28 8.12
CA PHE A 43 6.49 -7.62 8.34
C PHE A 43 6.95 -7.24 9.74
N ARG A 44 6.63 -6.03 10.22
CA ARG A 44 6.94 -5.60 11.58
C ARG A 44 6.30 -6.52 12.63
N MET A 45 5.01 -6.83 12.49
CA MET A 45 4.33 -7.76 13.40
C MET A 45 5.00 -9.14 13.41
N SER A 46 5.41 -9.64 12.24
CA SER A 46 6.11 -10.93 12.15
C SER A 46 7.45 -10.95 12.90
N LEU A 47 8.18 -9.83 12.91
CA LEU A 47 9.41 -9.68 13.70
C LEU A 47 9.13 -9.66 15.21
N GLU A 48 7.95 -9.21 15.60
CA GLU A 48 7.46 -9.20 16.99
C GLU A 48 6.78 -10.51 17.40
N GLY A 49 6.66 -11.49 16.48
CA GLY A 49 5.97 -12.75 16.71
C GLY A 49 4.44 -12.60 16.77
N GLU A 50 3.91 -11.48 16.29
CA GLU A 50 2.48 -11.18 16.26
C GLU A 50 1.86 -11.59 14.93
N ILE A 51 0.59 -12.01 14.99
CA ILE A 51 -0.22 -12.30 13.81
C ILE A 51 -1.39 -11.34 13.73
N ARG A 52 -1.86 -11.07 12.51
CA ARG A 52 -3.15 -10.40 12.32
C ARG A 52 -4.27 -11.41 12.45
N VAL A 53 -5.34 -11.00 13.12
CA VAL A 53 -6.60 -11.74 13.09
C VAL A 53 -7.22 -11.69 11.70
N ASP A 54 -8.20 -12.56 11.46
CA ASP A 54 -8.93 -12.64 10.19
C ASP A 54 -9.50 -11.27 9.75
N CYS A 55 -9.11 -10.82 8.56
CA CYS A 55 -9.51 -9.54 8.02
C CYS A 55 -11.00 -9.47 7.63
N ARG A 56 -11.69 -10.61 7.57
CA ARG A 56 -13.15 -10.70 7.39
C ARG A 56 -13.90 -10.18 8.62
N LEU A 57 -13.26 -10.22 9.80
CA LEU A 57 -13.82 -9.74 11.07
C LEU A 57 -13.52 -8.25 11.31
N ASN A 58 -12.36 -7.78 10.84
CA ASN A 58 -11.92 -6.40 10.98
C ASN A 58 -11.07 -5.93 9.79
N CYS A 59 -11.37 -4.77 9.21
CA CYS A 59 -10.61 -4.26 8.09
C CYS A 59 -9.27 -3.64 8.55
N PHE A 60 -8.16 -4.09 7.96
CA PHE A 60 -6.82 -3.54 8.20
C PHE A 60 -6.33 -2.57 7.10
N ALA A 61 -7.26 -2.06 6.29
CA ALA A 61 -6.97 -1.11 5.21
C ALA A 61 -5.87 -1.58 4.24
N CYS A 62 -5.87 -2.87 3.87
CA CYS A 62 -4.84 -3.47 3.02
C CYS A 62 -4.80 -2.89 1.61
N GLY A 63 -5.91 -2.35 1.08
CA GLY A 63 -6.00 -1.74 -0.25
C GLY A 63 -7.05 -2.38 -1.18
N ILE A 64 -7.56 -3.57 -0.85
CA ILE A 64 -8.56 -4.29 -1.67
C ILE A 64 -9.85 -3.48 -1.83
N LEU A 65 -10.41 -2.95 -0.74
CA LEU A 65 -11.68 -2.21 -0.76
C LEU A 65 -11.68 -1.00 -1.71
N PRO A 66 -10.69 -0.09 -1.68
CA PRO A 66 -10.65 1.01 -2.65
C PRO A 66 -10.26 0.58 -4.06
N THR A 67 -9.40 -0.43 -4.22
CA THR A 67 -8.96 -0.89 -5.56
C THR A 67 -10.10 -1.53 -6.35
N PHE A 68 -10.94 -2.31 -5.67
CA PHE A 68 -12.06 -3.05 -6.28
C PHE A 68 -13.42 -2.48 -5.90
N ALA A 69 -13.52 -1.16 -5.74
CA ALA A 69 -14.72 -0.50 -5.24
C ALA A 69 -15.97 -0.75 -6.12
N ASN A 70 -15.81 -0.89 -7.44
CA ASN A 70 -16.92 -1.20 -8.34
C ASN A 70 -17.37 -2.66 -8.17
N LEU A 71 -16.43 -3.59 -8.24
CA LEU A 71 -16.69 -5.01 -8.07
C LEU A 71 -17.39 -5.32 -6.74
N ARG A 72 -16.96 -4.67 -5.64
CA ARG A 72 -17.64 -4.74 -4.34
C ARG A 72 -19.10 -4.28 -4.42
N ARG A 73 -19.38 -3.17 -5.09
CA ARG A 73 -20.73 -2.61 -5.21
C ARG A 73 -21.64 -3.46 -6.08
N GLU A 74 -21.09 -4.07 -7.11
CA GLU A 74 -21.82 -4.94 -8.04
C GLU A 74 -22.09 -6.33 -7.45
N ASN A 75 -21.36 -6.75 -6.42
CA ASN A 75 -21.46 -8.08 -5.81
C ASN A 75 -21.69 -8.02 -4.30
N PRO A 76 -22.82 -7.47 -3.82
CA PRO A 76 -23.14 -7.45 -2.39
C PRO A 76 -23.44 -8.86 -1.84
N GLY A 77 -23.42 -9.00 -0.51
CA GLY A 77 -23.77 -10.25 0.17
C GLY A 77 -22.62 -11.26 0.26
N GLU A 78 -22.92 -12.55 0.15
CA GLU A 78 -21.94 -13.61 0.44
C GLU A 78 -20.77 -13.72 -0.55
N GLY A 79 -20.87 -13.10 -1.73
CA GLY A 79 -19.80 -13.11 -2.74
C GLY A 79 -18.59 -12.25 -2.37
N TRP A 80 -18.82 -11.14 -1.65
CA TRP A 80 -17.77 -10.23 -1.22
C TRP A 80 -17.41 -10.47 0.25
N LYS A 81 -16.22 -11.00 0.52
CA LYS A 81 -15.84 -11.44 1.88
C LYS A 81 -15.17 -10.36 2.74
N CYS A 82 -14.72 -9.23 2.18
CA CYS A 82 -14.19 -8.16 3.02
C CYS A 82 -15.32 -7.47 3.79
N PRO A 83 -15.09 -7.05 5.04
CA PRO A 83 -16.11 -6.42 5.85
C PRO A 83 -16.51 -5.05 5.28
N ASP A 84 -17.74 -4.65 5.56
CA ASP A 84 -18.21 -3.31 5.27
C ASP A 84 -17.51 -2.29 6.18
N VAL A 85 -16.96 -1.25 5.55
CA VAL A 85 -16.36 -0.11 6.23
C VAL A 85 -17.02 1.16 5.73
N LYS A 86 -17.16 2.14 6.64
CA LYS A 86 -17.57 3.48 6.25
C LYS A 86 -16.57 4.03 5.25
N SER A 87 -17.01 4.23 4.01
CA SER A 87 -16.15 4.83 2.98
C SER A 87 -15.97 6.31 3.32
N PRO A 88 -14.75 6.87 3.23
CA PRO A 88 -14.55 8.30 3.40
C PRO A 88 -15.46 9.07 2.42
N ALA A 89 -16.03 10.19 2.87
CA ALA A 89 -16.80 11.06 1.98
C ALA A 89 -15.95 11.40 0.74
N PRO A 90 -16.55 11.43 -0.47
CA PRO A 90 -15.83 11.84 -1.66
C PRO A 90 -15.20 13.21 -1.40
N LYS A 91 -13.90 13.35 -1.63
CA LYS A 91 -13.31 14.69 -1.71
C LYS A 91 -13.90 15.32 -2.97
N VAL A 92 -14.82 16.27 -2.78
CA VAL A 92 -15.25 17.15 -3.88
C VAL A 92 -13.97 17.71 -4.47
N LYS A 93 -13.69 17.38 -5.73
CA LYS A 93 -12.57 18.00 -6.43
C LYS A 93 -12.91 19.48 -6.50
N ALA A 94 -12.08 20.32 -5.88
CA ALA A 94 -12.13 21.75 -6.06
C ALA A 94 -11.68 22.04 -7.50
N GLU A 95 -12.58 21.84 -8.45
CA GLU A 95 -12.42 22.26 -9.83
C GLU A 95 -13.51 23.31 -10.07
N ASN A 96 -13.06 24.54 -10.32
CA ASN A 96 -13.79 25.76 -10.68
C ASN A 96 -14.16 26.75 -9.56
N ILE A 97 -13.13 27.44 -9.02
CA ILE A 97 -13.18 28.90 -8.87
C ILE A 97 -11.96 29.44 -9.63
N ILE A 98 -12.19 29.90 -10.86
CA ILE A 98 -11.25 30.79 -11.54
C ILE A 98 -11.50 32.17 -10.92
N SER A 99 -10.73 32.54 -9.89
CA SER A 99 -10.46 33.94 -9.60
C SER A 99 -9.07 34.23 -10.14
N HIS A 100 -9.04 34.88 -11.31
CA HIS A 100 -7.85 35.56 -11.79
C HIS A 100 -7.39 36.54 -10.72
N GLU A 101 -6.23 36.28 -10.12
CA GLU A 101 -5.22 37.29 -9.76
C GLU A 101 -4.00 36.53 -9.20
N LEU A 102 -2.93 36.47 -9.98
CA LEU A 102 -1.62 36.04 -9.51
C LEU A 102 -0.96 37.23 -8.82
N PRO A 103 -0.39 37.08 -7.61
CA PRO A 103 0.36 38.16 -6.98
C PRO A 103 1.66 38.43 -7.73
N VAL A 104 1.86 39.69 -8.11
CA VAL A 104 3.12 40.20 -8.67
C VAL A 104 4.17 40.23 -7.55
N VAL A 105 5.33 39.64 -7.79
CA VAL A 105 6.48 39.66 -6.88
C VAL A 105 7.22 40.99 -7.03
N GLY A 106 7.37 41.74 -5.94
CA GLY A 106 8.25 42.90 -5.87
C GLY A 106 7.73 44.04 -4.99
N ASP A 107 7.95 43.91 -3.68
CA ASP A 107 8.43 44.96 -2.78
C ASP A 107 9.49 44.32 -1.85
#